data_AF-A0A941X149-F1
#
_entry.id   AF-A0A941X149-F1
#
_cell.length_a   1.000
_cell.length_b   1.000
_cell.length_c   1.000
_cell.angle_alpha   90.00
_cell.angle_beta   90.00
_cell.angle_gamma   90.00
#
_symmetry.space_group_name_H-M   'P 1'
#
loop_
_entity.id
_entity.type
_entity.pdbx_description
1 polymer ?
#
loop_
_entity_poly.entity_id
_entity_poly.type
_entity_poly.pdbx_seq_one_letter_code
_entity_poly.pdbx_strand_id
1 'polypeptide(L)' 'MILVAYFSATGETARLAGTLARAAQADLYEIRPEHPYTAADLNWHDNKSRSSVEIKDPACRPGIAGELPDL' A
#
# COMPACT_ATOMS: atom_id res chain seq x y z
N MET A 1 -18.59 -12.26 2.89
CA MET A 1 -17.12 -12.34 2.95
C MET A 1 -16.59 -10.96 3.34
N ILE A 2 -15.61 -10.88 4.23
CA ILE A 2 -15.01 -9.60 4.65
C ILE A 2 -13.55 -9.66 4.22
N LEU A 3 -13.06 -8.58 3.59
CA LEU A 3 -11.70 -8.45 3.13
C LEU A 3 -11.04 -7.24 3.77
N VAL A 4 -9.83 -7.42 4.30
CA VAL A 4 -8.94 -6.33 4.70
C VAL A 4 -7.90 -6.15 3.61
N ALA A 5 -8.11 -5.16 2.74
CA ALA A 5 -7.11 -4.74 1.76
C ALA A 5 -6.23 -3.63 2.35
N TYR A 6 -4.90 -3.73 2.20
CA TYR A 6 -3.97 -2.75 2.78
C TYR A 6 -2.74 -2.48 1.91
N PHE A 7 -2.18 -1.27 2.00
CA PHE A 7 -0.86 -0.92 1.49
C PHE A 7 0.08 -0.61 2.66
N SER A 8 1.35 -1.02 2.58
CA SER A 8 2.33 -0.80 3.65
C SER A 8 3.75 -0.70 3.10
N ALA A 9 4.30 0.52 3.04
CA ALA A 9 5.66 0.73 2.56
C ALA A 9 6.74 0.30 3.58
N THR A 10 6.47 0.44 4.88
CA THR A 10 7.46 0.21 5.96
C THR A 10 7.03 -0.83 7.00
N GLY A 11 5.86 -1.46 6.83
CA GLY A 11 5.41 -2.61 7.63
C GLY A 11 4.40 -2.29 8.74
N GLU A 12 4.27 -1.03 9.18
CA GLU A 12 3.36 -0.69 10.28
C GLU A 12 1.88 -0.94 9.94
N THR A 13 1.45 -0.55 8.74
CA THR A 13 0.08 -0.81 8.28
C THR A 13 -0.17 -2.31 8.10
N ALA A 14 0.81 -3.07 7.61
CA ALA A 14 0.71 -4.52 7.48
C ALA A 14 0.44 -5.21 8.83
N ARG A 15 1.16 -4.77 9.88
CA ARG A 15 0.97 -5.27 11.25
C ARG A 15 -0.46 -5.03 11.75
N LEU A 16 -1.00 -3.83 11.53
CA LEU A 16 -2.35 -3.49 11.95
C LEU A 16 -3.41 -4.22 11.10
N ALA A 17 -3.21 -4.30 9.79
CA ALA A 17 -4.11 -5.02 8.87
C ALA A 17 -4.23 -6.50 9.26
N GLY A 18 -3.13 -7.17 9.60
CA GLY A 18 -3.16 -8.54 10.13
C GLY A 18 -3.89 -8.67 11.47
N THR A 19 -3.85 -7.63 12.31
CA THR A 19 -4.63 -7.60 13.57
C THR A 19 -6.12 -7.46 13.28
N LEU A 20 -6.50 -6.57 12.37
CA LEU A 20 -7.89 -6.37 11.95
C LEU A 20 -8.47 -7.62 11.27
N ALA A 21 -7.73 -8.24 10.35
CA ALA A 21 -8.19 -9.44 9.66
C ALA A 21 -8.47 -10.59 10.64
N ARG A 22 -7.59 -10.80 11.63
CA ARG A 22 -7.81 -11.80 12.69
C ARG A 22 -9.04 -11.49 13.54
N ALA A 23 -9.22 -10.25 13.96
CA ALA A 23 -10.35 -9.85 14.79
C ALA A 23 -11.69 -9.99 14.06
N ALA A 24 -11.70 -9.70 12.76
CA ALA A 24 -12.90 -9.75 11.91
C ALA A 24 -13.14 -11.13 11.26
N GLN A 25 -12.23 -12.10 11.46
CA GLN A 25 -12.21 -13.37 10.70
C GLN A 25 -12.30 -13.13 9.19
N ALA A 26 -11.54 -12.14 8.72
CA ALA A 26 -11.54 -11.65 7.35
C ALA A 26 -10.32 -12.15 6.58
N ASP A 27 -10.45 -12.21 5.27
CA ASP A 27 -9.32 -12.41 4.38
C ASP A 27 -8.42 -11.17 4.38
N LEU A 28 -7.13 -11.38 4.10
CA LEU A 28 -6.12 -10.31 4.10
C LEU A 28 -5.51 -10.21 2.70
N TYR A 29 -5.60 -9.04 2.08
CA TYR A 29 -5.02 -8.75 0.78
C TYR A 29 -4.03 -7.59 0.85
N GLU A 30 -2.80 -7.83 0.41
CA GLU A 30 -1.78 -6.80 0.32
C GLU A 30 -1.83 -6.14 -1.07
N ILE A 31 -2.06 -4.83 -1.10
CA ILE A 31 -1.93 -4.00 -2.29
C ILE A 31 -0.45 -3.76 -2.52
N ARG A 32 0.17 -4.64 -3.32
CA ARG A 32 1.59 -4.54 -3.66
C ARG A 32 1.78 -3.58 -4.83
N PRO A 33 2.62 -2.54 -4.72
CA PRO A 33 2.94 -1.71 -5.88
C PRO A 33 3.74 -2.55 -6.89
N GLU A 34 3.52 -2.32 -8.18
CA GLU A 34 4.31 -2.91 -9.28
C GLU A 34 5.80 -2.62 -9.12
N HIS A 35 6.11 -1.40 -8.65
CA HIS A 35 7.45 -0.97 -8.30
C HIS A 35 7.51 -0.71 -6.77
N PRO A 36 8.22 -1.54 -5.98
CA PRO A 36 8.38 -1.33 -4.54
C PRO A 36 8.94 0.05 -4.19
N TYR A 37 8.47 0.65 -3.09
CA TYR A 37 8.99 1.92 -2.62
C TYR A 37 10.33 1.74 -1.92
N THR A 38 11.30 2.56 -2.30
CA THR A 38 12.60 2.66 -1.64
C THR A 38 12.58 3.73 -0.53
N ALA A 39 13.60 3.77 0.32
CA ALA A 39 13.76 4.83 1.30
C ALA A 39 13.86 6.24 0.65
N ALA A 40 14.46 6.33 -0.54
CA ALA A 40 14.55 7.59 -1.29
C ALA A 40 13.16 8.03 -1.82
N ASP A 41 12.34 7.08 -2.27
CA ASP A 41 10.97 7.35 -2.73
C ASP A 41 10.10 7.91 -1.62
N LEU A 42 10.30 7.45 -0.38
CA LEU A 42 9.54 7.84 0.80
C LEU A 42 10.07 9.10 1.50
N ASN A 43 11.14 9.71 0.98
CA ASN A 43 11.72 10.90 1.56
C ASN A 43 10.84 12.13 1.30
N TRP A 44 9.95 12.45 2.23
CA TRP A 44 9.04 13.59 2.15
C TRP A 44 9.74 14.95 2.26
N HIS A 45 10.99 15.00 2.72
CA HIS A 45 11.80 16.24 2.68
C HIS A 45 12.31 16.56 1.27
N ASP A 46 12.37 15.56 0.39
CA ASP A 46 12.73 15.77 -1.01
C ASP A 46 11.45 15.97 -1.84
N ASN A 47 11.31 17.18 -2.39
CA ASN A 47 10.19 17.55 -3.25
C ASN A 47 10.14 16.80 -4.58
N LYS A 48 11.22 16.11 -4.94
CA LYS A 48 11.36 15.27 -6.13
C LYS A 48 11.29 13.78 -5.83
N SER A 49 11.16 13.38 -4.56
CA SER A 49 10.93 11.98 -4.22
C SER A 49 9.63 11.51 -4.85
N ARG A 50 9.56 10.22 -5.16
CA ARG A 50 8.38 9.61 -5.77
C ARG A 50 7.11 9.92 -4.97
N SER A 51 7.11 9.72 -3.65
CA SER A 51 5.96 10.03 -2.81
C SER A 51 5.52 11.49 -2.88
N SER A 52 6.48 12.43 -2.92
CA SER A 52 6.21 13.86 -3.09
C SER A 52 5.63 14.22 -4.45
N VAL A 53 6.07 13.55 -5.52
CA VAL A 53 5.54 13.76 -6.88
C VAL A 53 4.15 13.16 -7.03
N GLU A 54 3.96 11.92 -6.59
CA GLU A 54 2.67 11.21 -6.65
C GLU A 54 1.58 11.98 -5.89
N ILE A 55 1.86 12.52 -4.69
CA ILE A 55 0.84 13.23 -3.91
C ILE A 55 0.50 14.62 -4.46
N LYS A 56 1.39 15.22 -5.25
CA LYS A 56 1.14 16.50 -5.94
C LYS A 56 0.33 16.32 -7.22
N ASP A 57 0.33 15.12 -7.79
CA ASP A 57 -0.44 14.78 -8.98
C ASP A 57 -1.70 13.96 -8.61
N PRO A 58 -2.89 14.58 -8.53
CA PRO A 58 -4.12 13.86 -8.21
C PRO A 58 -4.55 12.84 -9.26
N ALA A 59 -3.99 12.89 -10.48
CA ALA A 59 -4.20 11.88 -11.52
C ALA A 59 -3.25 10.68 -11.39
N CYS A 60 -2.26 10.73 -10.48
CA CYS A 60 -1.29 9.67 -10.31
C CYS A 60 -1.96 8.36 -9.87
N ARG A 61 -1.70 7.27 -10.61
CA ARG A 61 -2.19 5.92 -10.33
C ARG A 61 -1.04 4.93 -10.47
N PRO A 62 -0.24 4.70 -9.41
CA PRO A 62 0.83 3.71 -9.44
C PRO A 62 0.28 2.31 -9.76
N GLY A 63 0.98 1.57 -10.63
CA GLY A 63 0.62 0.19 -10.95
C GLY A 63 0.62 -0.70 -9.70
N ILE A 64 -0.27 -1.69 -9.69
CA ILE A 64 -0.38 -2.71 -8.64
C ILE A 64 0.10 -4.05 -9.23
N ALA A 65 0.93 -4.77 -8.50
CA ALA A 65 1.42 -6.09 -8.89
C ALA A 65 0.40 -7.19 -8.56
N GLY A 66 0.43 -8.25 -9.37
CA GLY A 66 -0.30 -9.49 -9.10
C GLY A 66 -1.77 -9.44 -9.48
N GLU A 67 -2.49 -10.48 -9.09
CA GLU A 67 -3.91 -10.61 -9.34
C GLU A 67 -4.73 -9.88 -8.29
N LEU A 68 -5.92 -9.41 -8.69
CA LEU A 68 -6.90 -8.84 -7.78
C LEU A 68 -7.50 -9.95 -6.91
N PRO A 69 -7.91 -9.64 -5.67
CA PRO A 69 -8.57 -10.62 -4.82
C PRO A 69 -9.88 -11.07 -5.49
N ASP A 70 -10.21 -12.34 -5.32
CA ASP A 70 -11.53 -12.87 -5.70
C ASP A 70 -12.56 -12.38 -4.68
N LEU A 71 -13.63 -11.71 -5.14
CA LEU A 71 -14.58 -10.94 -4.33
C LEU A 71 -15.99 -11.53 -4.35
#